data_AF-A0A9D6HNK5-F1
#
_entry.id   AF-A0A9D6HNK5-F1
#
_cell.length_a   1.000
_cell.length_b   1.000
_cell.length_c   1.000
_cell.angle_alpha   90.00
_cell.angle_beta   90.00
_cell.angle_gamma   90.00
#
_symmetry.space_group_name_H-M   'P 1'
#
loop_
_entity.id
_entity.type
_entity.pdbx_description
1 polymer ?
#
loop_
_entity_poly.entity_id
_entity_poly.type
_entity_poly.pdbx_seq_one_letter_code
_entity_poly.pdbx_strand_id
1 'polypeptide(L)' 'MSPLADALVAELRAAPRHFGELVEAHMDTPWRDFLRAWGEVRAADLLARDDAGRYLIRTEAA' A
#
# COMPACT_ATOMS: atom_id res chain seq x y z
N MET A 1 -2.76 -11.47 4.72
CA MET A 1 -3.26 -10.09 4.75
C MET A 1 -4.74 -10.12 4.39
N SER A 2 -5.49 -9.07 4.71
CA SER A 2 -6.88 -8.90 4.28
C SER A 2 -6.97 -8.64 2.77
N PRO A 3 -8.11 -8.91 2.11
CA PRO A 3 -8.27 -8.65 0.67
C PRO A 3 -7.95 -7.20 0.27
N LEU A 4 -8.27 -6.24 1.13
CA LEU A 4 -7.93 -4.84 0.90
C LEU A 4 -6.42 -4.60 0.99
N ALA A 5 -5.72 -5.22 1.94
CA ALA A 5 -4.27 -5.13 2.03
C ALA A 5 -3.58 -5.78 0.82
N ASP A 6 -4.09 -6.92 0.34
CA ASP A 6 -3.61 -7.56 -0.89
C ASP A 6 -3.82 -6.66 -2.12
N ALA A 7 -4.95 -5.95 -2.21
CA ALA A 7 -5.23 -4.98 -3.26
C ALA A 7 -4.24 -3.80 -3.24
N LEU A 8 -3.99 -3.23 -2.06
CA LEU A 8 -3.00 -2.15 -1.89
C LEU A 8 -1.59 -2.59 -2.31
N VAL A 9 -1.21 -3.82 -1.97
CA VAL A 9 0.08 -4.40 -2.42
C VAL A 9 0.10 -4.55 -3.94
N ALA A 10 -0.98 -5.02 -4.56
CA ALA A 10 -1.08 -5.17 -6.00
C ALA A 10 -0.97 -3.81 -6.72
N GLU A 11 -1.62 -2.77 -6.20
CA GLU A 11 -1.50 -1.40 -6.73
C GLU A 11 -0.07 -0.87 -6.65
N LEU A 12 0.61 -1.07 -5.51
CA LEU A 12 1.99 -0.63 -5.31
C LEU A 12 3.01 -1.44 -6.12
N ARG A 13 2.67 -2.67 -6.52
CA ARG A 13 3.43 -3.45 -7.52
C ARG A 13 3.23 -2.91 -8.93
N ALA A 14 2.05 -2.40 -9.25
CA ALA A 14 1.75 -1.85 -10.56
C ALA A 14 2.43 -0.47 -10.77
N ALA A 15 2.43 0.39 -9.75
CA ALA A 15 3.13 1.67 -9.79
C ALA A 15 3.41 2.22 -8.38
N PRO A 16 4.56 2.90 -8.15
CA PRO A 16 4.80 3.63 -6.91
C PRO A 16 3.77 4.75 -6.69
N ARG A 17 3.24 4.87 -5.46
CA ARG A 17 2.21 5.85 -5.10
C ARG A 17 2.44 6.51 -3.75
N HIS A 18 2.01 7.76 -3.61
CA HIS A 18 1.88 8.40 -2.30
C HIS A 18 0.73 7.77 -1.49
N PHE A 19 0.81 7.89 -0.17
CA PHE A 19 -0.29 7.47 0.70
C PHE A 19 -1.60 8.19 0.38
N GLY A 20 -1.54 9.50 0.09
CA GLY A 20 -2.72 10.28 -0.30
C GLY A 20 -3.43 9.71 -1.54
N GLU A 21 -2.67 9.32 -2.56
CA GLU A 21 -3.22 8.70 -3.79
C GLU A 21 -3.89 7.34 -3.51
N LEU A 22 -3.36 6.57 -2.55
CA LEU A 22 -4.01 5.33 -2.09
C LEU A 22 -5.31 5.62 -1.33
N VAL A 23 -5.34 6.66 -0.51
CA VAL A 23 -6.58 7.06 0.19
C VAL A 23 -7.64 7.52 -0.81
N GLU A 24 -7.25 8.38 -1.75
CA GLU A 24 -8.13 8.91 -2.80
C GLU A 24 -8.73 7.79 -3.66
N ALA A 25 -7.95 6.77 -4.02
CA ALA A 25 -8.42 5.62 -4.78
C ALA A 25 -9.41 4.72 -4.01
N HIS A 26 -9.46 4.83 -2.69
CA HIS A 26 -10.27 3.98 -1.80
C HIS A 26 -11.26 4.78 -0.93
N MET A 27 -11.70 5.96 -1.40
CA MET A 27 -12.59 6.86 -0.64
C MET A 27 -13.93 6.23 -0.24
N ASP A 28 -14.41 5.24 -0.99
CA ASP A 28 -15.64 4.49 -0.67
C ASP A 28 -15.43 3.43 0.42
N THR A 29 -14.19 3.15 0.80
CA THR A 29 -13.86 2.21 1.88
C THR A 29 -13.98 2.90 3.23
N PRO A 30 -14.64 2.30 4.23
CA PRO A 30 -14.64 2.82 5.59
C PRO A 30 -13.23 3.09 6.09
N TRP A 31 -12.97 4.31 6.56
CA TRP A 31 -11.62 4.77 6.92
C TRP A 31 -10.88 3.84 7.88
N ARG A 32 -11.60 3.29 8.86
CA ARG A 32 -11.06 2.32 9.83
C ARG A 32 -10.54 1.04 9.16
N ASP A 33 -11.25 0.55 8.15
CA ASP A 33 -10.90 -0.68 7.46
C ASP A 33 -9.70 -0.45 6.53
N PHE A 34 -9.66 0.72 5.86
CA PHE A 34 -8.48 1.17 5.12
C PHE A 34 -7.23 1.25 6.01
N LEU A 35 -7.34 1.93 7.17
CA LEU A 35 -6.21 2.04 8.10
C LEU A 35 -5.76 0.70 8.66
N ARG A 36 -6.69 -0.23 8.92
CA ARG A 36 -6.35 -1.59 9.34
C ARG A 36 -5.55 -2.30 8.24
N ALA A 37 -6.05 -2.30 7.00
CA ALA A 37 -5.36 -2.92 5.87
C ALA A 37 -3.98 -2.30 5.64
N TRP A 38 -3.87 -0.97 5.69
CA TRP A 38 -2.59 -0.28 5.60
C TRP A 38 -1.61 -0.68 6.71
N GLY A 39 -2.12 -0.88 7.94
CA GLY A 39 -1.34 -1.41 9.06
C GLY A 39 -0.78 -2.81 8.79
N GLU A 40 -1.56 -3.69 8.15
CA GLU A 40 -1.10 -5.02 7.74
C GLU A 40 0.01 -4.94 6.68
N VAL A 41 -0.14 -4.08 5.67
CA VAL A 41 0.89 -3.87 4.64
C VAL A 41 2.20 -3.39 5.26
N ARG A 42 2.13 -2.45 6.22
CA ARG A 42 3.31 -1.97 6.95
C ARG A 42 3.94 -3.06 7.82
N ALA A 43 3.14 -3.91 8.44
CA ALA A 43 3.63 -5.00 9.29
C ALA A 43 4.32 -6.12 8.49
N ALA A 44 4.03 -6.24 7.20
CA ALA A 44 4.65 -7.23 6.32
C ALA A 44 6.12 -6.91 5.94
N ASP A 45 6.64 -5.73 6.29
CA ASP A 45 7.99 -5.25 5.93
C ASP A 45 8.32 -5.31 4.42
N LEU A 46 7.30 -5.20 3.56
CA LEU A 46 7.43 -5.23 2.11
C LEU A 46 7.65 -3.84 1.49
N LEU A 47 7.46 -2.77 2.27
CA LEU A 47 7.48 -1.39 1.76
C LEU A 47 8.89 -0.81 1.70
N ALA A 48 9.14 -0.09 0.60
CA ALA A 48 10.21 0.89 0.46
C ALA A 48 9.62 2.26 0.09
N ARG A 49 10.47 3.28 0.08
CA ARG A 49 10.14 4.60 -0.45
C ARG A 49 11.18 5.00 -1.49
N ASP A 50 10.73 5.63 -2.57
CA ASP A 50 11.62 6.27 -3.53
C ASP A 50 12.01 7.69 -3.07
N ASP A 51 12.87 8.35 -3.85
CA ASP A 51 13.36 9.71 -3.55
C ASP A 51 12.26 10.78 -3.58
N ALA A 52 11.13 10.49 -4.24
CA ALA A 52 9.95 11.35 -4.24
C ALA A 52 9.04 11.10 -3.02
N GLY A 53 9.32 10.09 -2.20
CA GLY A 53 8.50 9.72 -1.05
C GLY A 53 7.25 8.89 -1.41
N ARG A 54 7.21 8.30 -2.61
CA ARG A 54 6.19 7.33 -3.00
C ARG A 54 6.54 5.96 -2.41
N TYR A 55 5.51 5.23 -1.98
CA TYR A 55 5.65 3.85 -1.57
C TYR A 55 5.80 2.93 -2.78
N LEU A 56 6.64 1.91 -2.65
CA LEU A 56 6.78 0.81 -3.60
C LEU A 56 6.96 -0.51 -2.84
N ILE A 57 6.64 -1.62 -3.49
CA ILE A 57 6.93 -2.96 -2.95
C ILE A 57 8.38 -3.31 -3.28
N ARG A 58 9.15 -3.70 -2.26
CA ARG A 58 10.51 -4.26 -2.47
C ARG A 58 10.38 -5.46 -3.40
N THR A 59 11.03 -5.41 -4.56
CA THR A 59 11.24 -6.61 -5.37
C THR A 59 12.10 -7.58 -4.58
N GLU A 60 11.64 -8.81 -4.41
CA GLU A 60 12.50 -9.88 -3.91
C GLU A 60 13.74 -9.94 -4.81
N ALA A 61 14.93 -9.87 -4.21
CA ALA A 61 16.15 -10.16 -4.93
C ALA A 61 16.07 -11.63 -5.37
N ALA A 62 16.02 -11.85 -6.69
CA ALA A 62 16.05 -13.19 -7.29
C ALA A 62 17.39 -13.89 -7.02
#